data_AF-A0A0R2L9F7-F1
#
_entry.id   AF-A0A0R2L9F7-F1
#
_cell.length_a   1.000
_cell.length_b   1.000
_cell.length_c   1.000
_cell.angle_alpha   90.00
_cell.angle_beta   90.00
_cell.angle_gamma   90.00
#
_symmetry.space_group_name_H-M   'P 1'
#
loop_
_entity.id
_entity.type
_entity.pdbx_description
1 polymer ?
#
loop_
_entity_poly.entity_id
_entity_poly.type
_entity_poly.pdbx_seq_one_letter_code
_entity_poly.pdbx_strand_id
1 'polypeptide(L)' 'MSELEHLTKAPKGRQKIYYYDPTWEYCKNYTKEKLSDLELKDMMNSEKIGVESVFGKLKGDFVFHRVRD' A
#
# COMPACT_ATOMS: atom_id res chain seq x y z
N MET A 1 13.05 -28.25 -10.54
CA MET A 1 13.37 -26.94 -11.18
C MET A 1 12.17 -26.33 -11.94
N SER A 2 11.31 -27.13 -12.59
CA SER A 2 10.17 -26.63 -13.42
C SER A 2 9.10 -25.80 -12.67
N GLU A 3 8.74 -26.18 -11.45
CA GLU A 3 7.60 -25.56 -10.73
C GLU A 3 7.89 -24.13 -10.24
N LEU A 4 9.14 -23.87 -9.84
CA LEU A 4 9.59 -22.57 -9.36
C LEU A 4 9.61 -21.52 -10.49
N GLU A 5 9.92 -21.95 -11.72
CA GLU A 5 9.88 -21.06 -12.88
C GLU A 5 8.45 -20.64 -13.20
N HIS A 6 7.47 -21.53 -13.12
CA HIS A 6 6.07 -21.18 -13.40
C HIS A 6 5.53 -20.12 -12.42
N LEU A 7 5.92 -20.18 -11.14
CA LEU A 7 5.48 -19.23 -10.12
C LEU A 7 6.10 -17.83 -10.25
N THR A 8 7.32 -17.78 -10.79
CA THR A 8 8.12 -16.54 -10.90
C THR A 8 7.87 -15.76 -12.19
N LYS A 9 7.11 -16.31 -13.16
CA LYS A 9 6.71 -15.57 -14.37
C LYS A 9 5.37 -14.85 -14.18
N ALA A 10 5.29 -13.63 -14.70
CA ALA A 10 4.05 -12.87 -14.86
C ALA A 10 3.20 -13.53 -15.97
N PRO A 11 1.87 -13.28 -16.04
CA PRO A 11 0.98 -13.92 -17.01
C PRO A 11 1.42 -13.80 -18.49
N LYS A 12 2.24 -12.80 -18.83
CA LYS A 12 2.83 -12.59 -20.16
C LYS A 12 4.25 -13.16 -20.34
N GLY A 13 4.70 -14.07 -19.46
CA GLY A 13 6.01 -14.73 -19.54
C GLY A 13 7.22 -13.89 -19.09
N ARG A 14 7.02 -12.65 -18.62
CA ARG A 14 8.10 -11.82 -18.05
C ARG A 14 8.46 -12.28 -16.64
N GLN A 15 9.70 -12.12 -16.19
CA GLN A 15 10.06 -12.36 -14.79
C GLN A 15 9.26 -11.40 -13.89
N LYS A 16 8.63 -11.91 -12.83
CA LYS A 16 8.03 -11.06 -11.80
C LYS A 16 9.17 -10.34 -11.08
N ILE A 17 9.20 -9.01 -11.21
CA ILE A 17 10.12 -8.17 -10.43
C ILE A 17 9.43 -7.89 -9.11
N TYR A 18 9.97 -8.45 -8.03
CA TYR A 18 9.56 -8.12 -6.67
C TYR A 18 10.54 -7.10 -6.11
N TYR A 19 10.05 -5.89 -5.84
CA TYR A 19 10.80 -4.92 -5.05
C TYR A 19 10.60 -5.26 -3.58
N TYR A 20 11.57 -5.96 -3.00
CA TYR A 20 11.59 -6.22 -1.56
C TYR A 20 12.33 -5.08 -0.87
N ASP A 21 11.56 -4.20 -0.21
CA ASP A 21 12.11 -3.20 0.69
C ASP A 21 11.85 -3.65 2.15
N PRO A 22 12.89 -4.00 2.91
CA PRO A 22 12.72 -4.45 4.29
C PRO A 22 12.12 -3.35 5.19
N THR A 23 12.34 -2.08 4.85
CA THR A 23 11.76 -0.94 5.58
C THR A 23 10.25 -0.92 5.41
N TRP A 24 9.78 -1.07 4.17
CA TRP A 24 8.37 -1.20 3.85
C TRP A 24 7.69 -2.38 4.55
N GLU A 25 8.34 -3.55 4.55
CA GLU A 25 7.79 -4.73 5.22
C GLU A 25 7.69 -4.53 6.75
N TYR A 26 8.69 -3.91 7.36
CA TYR A 26 8.65 -3.52 8.78
C TYR A 26 7.48 -2.58 9.08
N CYS A 27 7.35 -1.49 8.32
CA CYS A 27 6.29 -0.51 8.52
C CYS A 27 4.89 -1.12 8.36
N LYS A 28 4.70 -1.99 7.36
CA LYS A 28 3.44 -2.71 7.16
C LYS A 28 3.09 -3.60 8.34
N ASN A 29 4.04 -4.39 8.81
CA ASN A 29 3.81 -5.33 9.91
C ASN A 29 3.51 -4.58 11.21
N TYR A 30 4.29 -3.55 11.52
CA TYR A 30 4.05 -2.68 12.67
C TYR A 30 2.66 -2.04 12.62
N THR A 31 2.26 -1.50 11.46
CA THR A 31 0.93 -0.91 11.27
C THR A 31 -0.18 -1.94 11.45
N LYS A 32 0.02 -3.17 10.95
CA LYS A 32 -0.94 -4.27 11.07
C LYS A 32 -1.13 -4.71 12.53
N GLU A 33 -0.04 -4.79 13.31
CA GLU A 33 -0.10 -5.07 14.75
C GLU A 33 -0.86 -3.97 15.49
N LYS A 34 -0.59 -2.70 15.20
CA LYS A 34 -1.29 -1.57 15.83
C LYS A 34 -2.77 -1.50 15.48
N LEU A 35 -3.15 -1.88 14.27
CA LEU A 35 -4.57 -1.96 13.84
C LEU A 35 -5.33 -3.18 14.40
N SER A 36 -4.61 -4.15 14.98
CA SER A 36 -5.23 -5.31 15.64
C SER A 36 -5.73 -5.00 17.06
N ASP A 37 -5.24 -3.91 17.65
CA ASP A 37 -5.71 -3.36 18.91
C ASP A 37 -6.95 -2.47 18.66
N LEU A 38 -8.06 -2.77 19.35
CA LEU A 38 -9.37 -2.15 19.09
C LEU A 38 -9.38 -0.65 19.41
N GLU A 39 -8.70 -0.22 20.46
CA GLU A 39 -8.66 1.19 20.87
C GLU A 39 -7.80 2.03 19.90
N LEU A 40 -6.65 1.49 19.51
CA LEU A 40 -5.76 2.13 18.54
C LEU A 40 -6.36 2.16 17.14
N LYS A 41 -7.16 1.16 16.78
CA LYS A 41 -7.87 1.10 15.51
C LYS A 41 -8.91 2.22 15.37
N ASP A 42 -9.66 2.51 16.42
CA ASP A 42 -10.65 3.60 16.39
C ASP A 42 -9.97 4.98 16.33
N MET A 43 -8.90 5.18 17.08
CA MET A 43 -8.08 6.39 17.00
C MET A 43 -7.47 6.57 15.59
N MET A 44 -6.82 5.54 15.04
CA MET A 44 -6.28 5.55 13.68
C MET A 44 -7.34 5.76 12.61
N ASN A 45 -8.55 5.23 12.78
CA ASN A 45 -9.66 5.44 11.85
C ASN A 45 -10.09 6.92 11.84
N SER A 46 -10.18 7.55 13.00
CA SER A 46 -10.48 8.99 13.09
C SER A 46 -9.40 9.85 12.40
N GLU A 47 -8.12 9.52 12.62
CA GLU A 47 -7.01 10.19 11.96
C GLU A 47 -7.00 9.92 10.46
N LYS A 48 -7.30 8.69 10.04
CA LYS A 48 -7.39 8.31 8.62
C LYS A 48 -8.47 9.11 7.90
N ILE A 49 -9.64 9.29 8.50
CA ILE A 49 -10.70 10.15 7.95
C ILE A 49 -10.21 11.60 7.83
N GLY A 50 -9.49 12.10 8.83
CA GLY A 50 -8.87 13.43 8.80
C GLY A 50 -7.83 13.57 7.68
N VAL A 51 -6.90 12.61 7.57
CA VAL A 51 -5.85 12.57 6.56
C VAL A 51 -6.43 12.43 5.16
N GLU A 52 -7.42 11.54 4.95
CA GLU A 52 -8.10 11.39 3.65
C GLU A 52 -8.90 12.65 3.27
N SER A 53 -9.50 13.33 4.24
CA SER A 53 -10.18 14.61 4.02
C SER A 53 -9.21 15.72 3.59
N VAL A 54 -8.09 15.87 4.31
CA VAL A 54 -7.03 16.82 3.96
C VAL A 54 -6.40 16.47 2.62
N PHE A 55 -6.09 15.20 2.38
CA PHE A 55 -5.50 14.73 1.13
C PHE A 55 -6.47 14.88 -0.05
N GLY A 56 -7.77 14.66 0.17
CA GLY A 56 -8.82 14.91 -0.81
C GLY A 56 -8.93 16.39 -1.19
N LYS A 57 -8.89 17.27 -0.18
CA LYS A 57 -8.86 18.73 -0.40
C LYS A 57 -7.62 19.17 -1.16
N LEU A 58 -6.43 18.72 -0.72
CA LEU A 58 -5.18 18.97 -1.43
C LEU A 58 -5.24 18.43 -2.87
N LYS A 59 -5.87 17.27 -3.08
CA LYS A 59 -6.04 16.72 -4.44
C LYS A 59 -6.84 17.63 -5.36
N GLY A 60 -7.91 18.23 -4.82
CA GLY A 60 -8.75 19.18 -5.52
C GLY A 60 -8.06 20.51 -5.76
N ASP A 61 -7.44 21.09 -4.71
CA ASP A 61 -6.78 22.40 -4.75
C ASP A 61 -5.56 22.40 -5.70
N PHE A 62 -4.78 21.32 -5.72
CA PHE A 62 -3.62 21.17 -6.59
C PHE A 62 -3.94 20.52 -7.94
N VAL A 63 -5.22 20.22 -8.20
CA VAL A 63 -5.72 19.64 -9.45
C VAL A 63 -4.85 18.46 -9.94
N PHE A 64 -4.64 17.47 -9.08
CA PHE A 64 -3.90 16.28 -9.48
C PHE A 64 -4.71 15.51 -10.53
N HIS A 65 -4.29 15.60 -11.79
CA HIS A 65 -4.89 14.85 -12.88
C HIS A 65 -4.28 13.45 -12.91
N ARG A 66 -5.12 12.44 -13.11
CA ARG A 66 -4.62 11.10 -13.44
C ARG A 66 -3.94 11.16 -14.80
N VAL A 67 -2.62 10.95 -14.83
CA VAL A 67 -1.87 10.74 -16.07
C VAL A 67 -2.50 9.50 -16.74
N ARG A 68 -3.04 9.68 -17.95
CA ARG A 68 -3.56 8.57 -18.75
C ARG A 68 -2.41 8.08 -19.63
N ASP A 69 -2.04 6.82 -19.46
CA ASP A 69 -1.17 6.09 -20.39
C ASP A 69 -1.86 5.83 -21.74
#